data_AF-A0A336LUH1-F1
#
_entry.id   AF-A0A336LUH1-F1
#
_cell.length_a   1.000
_cell.length_b   1.000
_cell.length_c   1.000
_cell.angle_alpha   90.00
_cell.angle_beta   90.00
_cell.angle_gamma   90.00
#
_symmetry.space_group_name_H-M   'P 1'
#
loop_
_entity.id
_entity.type
_entity.pdbx_description
1 polymer ?
#
loop_
_entity_poly.entity_id
_entity_poly.type
_entity_poly.pdbx_seq_one_letter_code
_entity_poly.pdbx_strand_id
1 'polypeptide(L)'
;MISVVNRSNAKYYNTVCDKMDDIMHVGNISLLEAAKWSCVTSQSTKYEDKGFVGIFQIGKEWWCSPTGGGICKVACVKFLDDDIRDDFECAMKIYKGHDNTFSAWPGNELCLEKQAEIRASKCHKQLESEIPESVEDFN
;
A
#
# COMPACT_ATOMS: atom_id res chain seq x y z
N MET A 1 -14.75 19.24 -26.40
CA MET A 1 -14.95 18.19 -25.37
C MET A 1 -13.77 18.27 -24.42
N ILE A 2 -13.93 18.96 -23.29
CA ILE A 2 -12.89 19.00 -22.24
C ILE A 2 -13.16 17.78 -21.36
N SER A 3 -12.34 16.75 -21.47
CA SER A 3 -12.31 15.68 -20.45
C SER A 3 -11.83 16.31 -19.16
N VAL A 4 -12.76 16.60 -18.25
CA VAL A 4 -12.43 16.91 -16.86
C VAL A 4 -11.89 15.61 -16.27
N VAL A 5 -10.58 15.41 -16.33
CA VAL A 5 -9.93 14.37 -15.54
C VAL A 5 -10.04 14.87 -14.11
N ASN A 6 -11.04 14.36 -13.39
CA ASN A 6 -11.14 14.56 -11.95
C ASN A 6 -9.87 13.92 -11.39
N ARG A 7 -8.88 14.73 -11.02
CA ARG A 7 -7.70 14.22 -10.32
C ARG A 7 -8.19 13.85 -8.92
N SER A 8 -8.70 12.63 -8.78
CA SER A 8 -8.74 12.00 -7.46
C SER A 8 -7.32 12.10 -6.92
N ASN A 9 -7.19 12.76 -5.77
CA ASN A 9 -5.92 12.73 -5.06
C ASN A 9 -5.73 11.29 -4.62
N ALA A 10 -4.53 10.75 -4.80
CA ALA A 10 -4.21 9.41 -4.30
C ALA A 10 -4.50 9.32 -2.81
N LYS A 11 -4.96 8.14 -2.37
CA LYS A 11 -5.21 7.87 -0.95
C LYS A 11 -4.04 8.31 -0.08
N TYR A 12 -4.33 9.21 0.86
CA TYR A 12 -3.36 9.69 1.83
C TYR A 12 -3.64 9.06 3.20
N TYR A 13 -2.62 8.44 3.79
CA TYR A 13 -2.69 7.89 5.13
C TYR A 13 -2.07 8.86 6.15
N ASN A 14 -2.85 9.19 7.19
CA ASN A 14 -2.35 10.01 8.30
C ASN A 14 -1.35 9.24 9.16
N THR A 15 -1.58 7.93 9.33
CA THR A 15 -0.71 7.06 10.11
C THR A 15 -0.24 5.84 9.32
N VAL A 16 0.89 5.28 9.75
CA VAL A 16 1.38 3.98 9.24
C VAL A 16 0.40 2.85 9.56
N CYS A 17 -0.39 3.00 10.64
CA CYS A 17 -1.42 2.05 11.02
C CYS A 17 -2.57 1.99 10.04
N ASP A 18 -3.13 3.14 9.68
CA ASP A 18 -4.24 3.20 8.72
C ASP A 18 -3.84 2.55 7.38
N LYS A 19 -2.60 2.81 6.95
CA LYS A 19 -2.02 2.17 5.75
C LYS A 19 -1.93 0.65 5.90
N MET A 20 -1.43 0.17 7.04
CA MET A 20 -1.29 -1.26 7.30
C MET A 20 -2.64 -1.96 7.41
N ASP A 21 -3.62 -1.33 8.05
CA ASP A 21 -4.97 -1.86 8.21
C ASP A 21 -5.67 -2.03 6.85
N ASP A 22 -5.62 -1.01 5.99
CA ASP A 22 -6.18 -1.12 4.65
C ASP A 22 -5.47 -2.18 3.80
N ILE A 23 -4.13 -2.26 3.85
CA ILE A 23 -3.36 -3.30 3.15
C ILE A 23 -3.75 -4.70 3.66
N MET A 24 -3.89 -4.86 4.98
CA MET A 24 -4.27 -6.12 5.62
C MET A 24 -5.64 -6.58 5.14
N HIS A 25 -6.64 -5.68 5.15
CA HIS A 25 -8.00 -5.98 4.72
C HIS A 25 -8.11 -6.24 3.22
N VAL A 26 -7.50 -5.41 2.38
CA VAL A 26 -7.53 -5.56 0.91
C VAL A 26 -6.78 -6.81 0.47
N GLY A 27 -5.63 -7.08 1.08
CA GLY A 27 -4.84 -8.26 0.76
C GLY A 27 -5.32 -9.55 1.39
N ASN A 28 -6.19 -9.47 2.41
CA ASN A 28 -6.52 -10.58 3.29
C ASN A 28 -5.26 -11.31 3.79
N ILE A 29 -4.30 -10.52 4.28
CA ILE A 29 -2.99 -10.96 4.77
C ILE A 29 -2.83 -10.65 6.25
N SER A 30 -1.78 -11.17 6.89
CA SER A 30 -1.51 -10.84 8.30
C SER A 30 -1.02 -9.40 8.49
N LEU A 31 -1.20 -8.85 9.69
CA LEU A 31 -0.65 -7.54 10.07
C LEU A 31 0.87 -7.45 9.86
N LEU A 32 1.60 -8.55 10.08
CA LEU A 32 3.04 -8.61 9.84
C LEU A 32 3.38 -8.49 8.36
N GLU A 33 2.64 -9.16 7.47
CA GLU A 33 2.82 -9.01 6.04
C GLU A 33 2.45 -7.60 5.56
N ALA A 34 1.33 -7.04 6.06
CA ALA A 34 0.97 -5.66 5.80
C ALA A 34 2.05 -4.67 6.30
N ALA A 35 2.71 -4.96 7.42
CA ALA A 35 3.83 -4.17 7.92
C ALA A 35 5.05 -4.21 6.99
N LYS A 36 5.35 -5.36 6.36
CA LYS A 36 6.41 -5.49 5.35
C LYS A 36 6.08 -4.62 4.13
N TRP A 37 4.86 -4.72 3.60
CA TRP A 37 4.36 -3.88 2.50
C TRP A 37 4.41 -2.39 2.84
N SER A 38 3.94 -2.00 4.04
CA SER A 38 3.99 -0.62 4.49
C SER A 38 5.43 -0.12 4.69
N CYS A 39 6.37 -0.99 5.05
CA CYS A 39 7.78 -0.61 5.21
C CYS A 39 8.43 -0.30 3.86
N VAL A 40 8.33 -1.21 2.89
CA VAL A 40 9.01 -1.06 1.59
C VAL A 40 8.43 0.10 0.77
N THR A 41 7.20 0.49 1.11
CA THR A 41 6.51 1.63 0.52
C THR A 41 6.50 2.86 1.43
N SER A 42 7.24 2.88 2.53
CA SER A 42 7.25 4.00 3.48
C SER A 42 7.86 5.29 2.90
N GLN A 43 8.66 5.17 1.83
CA GLN A 43 9.21 6.30 1.09
C GLN A 43 8.18 6.97 0.16
N SER A 44 6.95 6.44 0.05
CA SER A 44 5.90 6.93 -0.85
C SER A 44 5.29 8.30 -0.48
N THR A 45 6.01 9.15 0.27
CA THR A 45 5.59 10.52 0.63
C THR A 45 5.25 11.39 -0.59
N LYS A 46 5.69 10.98 -1.79
CA LYS A 46 5.21 11.46 -3.09
C LYS A 46 4.36 10.38 -3.75
N TYR A 47 3.05 10.44 -3.54
CA TYR A 47 2.08 9.52 -4.13
C TYR A 47 2.06 9.56 -5.67
N GLU A 48 2.58 10.64 -6.26
CA GLU A 48 2.93 10.69 -7.66
C GLU A 48 4.34 11.30 -7.80
N ASP A 49 5.22 10.58 -8.48
CA ASP A 49 6.48 11.12 -8.98
C ASP A 49 6.53 10.94 -10.51
N LYS A 50 7.53 11.54 -11.15
CA LYS A 50 7.71 11.53 -12.61
C LYS A 50 7.67 10.10 -13.19
N GLY A 51 8.13 9.09 -12.45
CA GLY A 51 8.16 7.69 -12.88
C GLY A 51 7.22 6.72 -12.14
N PHE A 52 6.62 7.11 -11.02
CA PHE A 52 5.92 6.20 -10.12
C PHE A 52 4.55 6.77 -9.69
N VAL A 53 3.59 5.89 -9.37
CA VAL A 53 2.26 6.24 -8.88
C VAL A 53 1.83 5.43 -7.66
N GLY A 54 0.93 6.02 -6.89
CA GLY A 54 0.19 5.36 -5.84
C GLY A 54 1.00 5.01 -4.60
N ILE A 55 0.31 4.37 -3.67
CA ILE A 55 0.83 4.08 -2.33
C ILE A 55 1.91 3.00 -2.34
N PHE A 56 2.00 2.22 -3.43
CA PHE A 56 3.03 1.19 -3.64
C PHE A 56 4.14 1.61 -4.59
N GLN A 57 4.14 2.86 -5.08
CA GLN A 57 5.14 3.41 -6.01
C GLN A 57 5.31 2.51 -7.25
N ILE A 58 4.20 2.27 -7.96
CA ILE A 58 4.17 1.43 -9.16
C ILE A 58 4.78 2.20 -10.34
N GLY A 59 5.74 1.60 -11.03
CA GLY A 59 6.44 2.23 -12.16
C GLY A 59 5.56 2.40 -13.40
N LYS A 60 5.40 3.64 -13.86
CA LYS A 60 4.56 4.04 -15.02
C LYS A 60 5.04 3.45 -16.36
N GLU A 61 6.30 3.03 -16.45
CA GLU A 61 6.91 2.57 -17.71
C GLU A 61 6.53 1.12 -18.07
N TRP A 62 6.41 0.24 -17.07
CA TRP A 62 6.28 -1.21 -17.28
C TRP A 62 4.96 -1.78 -16.77
N TRP A 63 4.39 -1.20 -15.71
CA TRP A 63 3.31 -1.84 -14.95
C TRP A 63 1.93 -1.30 -15.29
N CYS A 64 1.81 -0.04 -15.69
CA CYS A 64 0.58 0.58 -16.16
C CYS A 64 0.80 1.44 -17.41
N SER A 65 -0.28 1.94 -18.01
CA SER A 65 -0.22 2.96 -19.05
C SER A 65 -1.39 3.94 -18.92
N PRO A 66 -1.41 5.10 -19.62
CA PRO A 66 -2.53 6.03 -19.54
C PRO A 66 -3.89 5.46 -19.96
N THR A 67 -3.91 4.50 -20.90
CA THR A 67 -5.15 3.94 -21.48
C THR A 67 -5.49 2.54 -20.96
N GLY A 68 -4.79 2.05 -19.93
CA GLY A 68 -4.87 0.65 -19.50
C GLY A 68 -3.93 -0.23 -20.32
N GLY A 69 -2.90 -0.75 -19.67
CA GLY A 69 -1.80 -1.46 -20.30
C GLY A 69 -0.71 -1.81 -19.30
N GLY A 70 0.51 -2.05 -19.79
CA GLY A 70 1.58 -2.61 -18.96
C GLY A 70 1.24 -4.03 -18.48
N ILE A 71 2.06 -4.58 -17.60
CA ILE A 71 1.85 -5.94 -17.07
C ILE A 71 0.58 -6.02 -16.22
N CYS A 72 0.21 -4.95 -15.50
CA CYS A 72 -0.98 -4.97 -14.65
C CYS A 72 -2.28 -4.81 -15.44
N LYS A 73 -2.24 -4.33 -16.70
CA LYS A 73 -3.40 -4.04 -17.56
C LYS A 73 -4.37 -3.02 -16.94
N VAL A 74 -3.83 -2.09 -16.17
CA VAL A 74 -4.57 -1.05 -15.43
C VAL A 74 -4.11 0.33 -15.91
N ALA A 75 -5.02 1.31 -15.89
CA ALA A 75 -4.68 2.68 -16.21
C ALA A 75 -3.94 3.33 -15.04
N CYS A 76 -2.81 4.01 -15.26
CA CYS A 76 -1.99 4.55 -14.14
C CYS A 76 -2.76 5.51 -13.21
N VAL A 77 -3.82 6.15 -13.71
CA VAL A 77 -4.68 7.05 -12.91
C VAL A 77 -5.52 6.31 -11.87
N LYS A 78 -5.70 4.99 -12.01
CA LYS A 78 -6.43 4.17 -11.05
C LYS A 78 -5.66 3.96 -9.76
N PHE A 79 -4.34 3.85 -9.85
CA PHE A 79 -3.44 3.85 -8.69
C PHE A 79 -3.35 5.21 -7.96
N LEU A 80 -4.19 6.19 -8.32
CA LEU A 80 -4.30 7.49 -7.69
C LEU A 80 -5.73 7.74 -7.16
N ASP A 81 -6.58 6.72 -7.08
CA ASP A 81 -7.87 6.83 -6.40
C ASP A 81 -7.78 6.30 -4.94
N ASP A 82 -8.91 6.28 -4.24
CA ASP A 82 -8.98 5.86 -2.83
C ASP A 82 -9.10 4.33 -2.67
N ASP A 83 -9.37 3.62 -3.75
CA ASP A 83 -9.57 2.17 -3.77
C ASP A 83 -8.27 1.44 -4.08
N ILE A 84 -7.54 1.02 -3.05
CA ILE A 84 -6.21 0.41 -3.22
C ILE A 84 -6.23 -1.06 -3.66
N ARG A 85 -7.38 -1.60 -4.09
CA ARG A 85 -7.50 -3.02 -4.46
C ARG A 85 -6.70 -3.34 -5.71
N ASP A 86 -6.85 -2.55 -6.76
CA ASP A 86 -6.10 -2.74 -8.00
C ASP A 86 -4.62 -2.35 -7.83
N ASP A 87 -4.32 -1.36 -6.98
CA ASP A 87 -2.97 -1.06 -6.53
C ASP A 87 -2.29 -2.29 -5.91
N PHE A 88 -2.92 -2.90 -4.91
CA PHE A 88 -2.36 -4.06 -4.21
C PHE A 88 -2.25 -5.28 -5.12
N GLU A 89 -3.25 -5.52 -5.98
CA GLU A 89 -3.18 -6.58 -6.99
C GLU A 89 -1.98 -6.40 -7.94
N CYS A 90 -1.71 -5.17 -8.37
CA CYS A 90 -0.57 -4.87 -9.20
C CYS A 90 0.75 -5.04 -8.44
N ALA A 91 0.85 -4.53 -7.22
CA ALA A 91 2.01 -4.70 -6.35
C ALA A 91 2.31 -6.20 -6.10
N MET A 92 1.27 -7.01 -5.89
CA MET A 92 1.40 -8.45 -5.71
C MET A 92 1.91 -9.15 -6.98
N LYS A 93 1.51 -8.70 -8.18
CA LYS A 93 2.07 -9.21 -9.45
C LYS A 93 3.56 -8.89 -9.56
N ILE A 94 3.98 -7.69 -9.17
CA ILE A 94 5.39 -7.29 -9.13
C ILE A 94 6.15 -8.20 -8.17
N TYR A 95 5.67 -8.35 -6.94
CA TYR A 95 6.29 -9.22 -5.93
C TYR A 95 6.45 -10.67 -6.40
N LYS A 96 5.42 -11.25 -7.01
CA LYS A 96 5.47 -12.60 -7.59
C LYS A 96 6.44 -12.70 -8.77
N GLY A 97 6.50 -11.67 -9.62
CA GLY A 97 7.45 -11.59 -10.74
C GLY A 97 8.91 -11.42 -10.30
N HIS A 98 9.13 -11.07 -9.04
CA HIS A 98 10.43 -10.91 -8.39
C HIS A 98 10.67 -12.03 -7.35
N ASP A 99 10.30 -13.27 -7.68
CA ASP A 99 10.53 -14.49 -6.89
C ASP A 99 9.94 -14.45 -5.46
N ASN A 100 8.80 -13.76 -5.29
CA ASN A 100 8.20 -13.50 -3.97
C ASN A 100 9.18 -12.77 -3.03
N THR A 101 9.91 -11.81 -3.59
CA THR A 101 10.80 -10.92 -2.83
C THR A 101 10.44 -9.46 -3.08
N PHE A 102 10.83 -8.59 -2.15
CA PHE A 102 10.66 -7.14 -2.29
C PHE A 102 11.77 -6.47 -3.12
N SER A 103 12.52 -7.23 -3.93
CA SER A 103 13.68 -6.73 -4.69
C SER A 103 13.35 -5.61 -5.70
N ALA A 104 12.08 -5.49 -6.10
CA ALA A 104 11.60 -4.39 -6.94
C ALA A 104 11.50 -3.03 -6.20
N TRP A 105 11.52 -3.03 -4.87
CA TRP A 105 11.46 -1.81 -4.04
C TRP A 105 12.84 -1.49 -3.46
N PRO A 106 13.42 -0.30 -3.74
CA PRO A 106 14.69 0.12 -3.17
C PRO A 106 14.63 0.22 -1.63
N GLY A 107 15.69 -0.21 -0.95
CA GLY A 107 15.77 -0.16 0.51
C GLY A 107 15.01 -1.29 1.23
N ASN A 108 14.54 -2.31 0.50
CA ASN A 108 13.79 -3.43 1.08
C ASN A 108 14.58 -4.22 2.15
N GLU A 109 15.91 -4.17 2.10
CA GLU A 109 16.80 -4.82 3.06
C GLU A 109 16.65 -4.24 4.48
N LEU A 110 16.21 -2.99 4.59
CA LEU A 110 15.88 -2.38 5.88
C LEU A 110 14.55 -2.90 6.42
N CYS A 111 13.66 -3.36 5.53
CA CYS A 111 12.33 -3.88 5.84
C CYS A 111 12.30 -5.38 6.16
N LEU A 112 13.47 -6.00 6.30
CA LEU A 112 13.61 -7.36 6.81
C LEU A 112 13.03 -7.44 8.23
N GLU A 113 12.50 -8.61 8.57
CA GLU A 113 11.45 -8.90 9.56
C GLU A 113 11.43 -8.01 10.81
N LYS A 114 12.59 -7.76 11.44
CA LYS A 114 12.71 -6.93 12.64
C LYS A 114 12.07 -5.55 12.52
N GLN A 115 12.18 -4.86 11.39
CA GLN A 115 11.53 -3.55 11.24
C GLN A 115 10.02 -3.64 10.98
N ALA A 116 9.56 -4.70 10.32
CA ALA A 116 8.14 -4.96 10.12
C ALA A 116 7.46 -5.33 11.44
N GLU A 117 8.12 -6.14 12.28
CA GLU A 117 7.67 -6.50 13.63
C GLU A 117 7.52 -5.28 14.54
N ILE A 118 8.47 -4.35 14.52
CA ILE A 118 8.39 -3.10 15.29
C ILE A 118 7.19 -2.26 14.84
N ARG A 119 6.97 -2.14 13.52
CA ARG A 119 5.81 -1.43 12.96
C ARG A 119 4.50 -2.09 13.39
N ALA A 120 4.39 -3.41 13.23
CA ALA A 120 3.22 -4.19 13.65
C ALA A 120 2.94 -4.08 15.14
N SER A 121 3.97 -4.22 16.00
CA SER A 121 3.82 -4.11 17.46
C SER A 121 3.38 -2.71 17.90
N LYS A 122 3.91 -1.65 17.26
CA LYS A 122 3.47 -0.29 17.53
C LYS A 122 2.00 -0.10 17.13
N CYS A 123 1.60 -0.71 16.01
CA CYS A 123 0.26 -0.58 15.52
C CYS A 123 -0.78 -1.35 16.32
N HIS A 124 -0.46 -2.58 16.72
CA HIS A 124 -1.32 -3.39 17.57
C HIS A 124 -1.65 -2.67 18.89
N LYS A 125 -0.64 -2.07 19.53
CA LYS A 125 -0.84 -1.24 20.73
C LYS A 125 -1.75 -0.03 20.49
N GLN A 126 -1.70 0.57 19.31
CA GLN A 126 -2.56 1.68 18.95
C GLN A 126 -4.01 1.21 18.78
N LEU A 127 -4.23 0.11 18.06
CA LEU A 127 -5.56 -0.51 17.90
C LEU A 127 -6.17 -0.91 19.24
N GLU A 128 -5.38 -1.51 20.15
CA GLU A 128 -5.84 -1.85 21.51
C GLU A 128 -6.20 -0.62 22.34
N SER A 129 -5.46 0.49 22.19
CA SER A 129 -5.73 1.73 22.91
C SER A 129 -6.96 2.51 22.42
N GLU A 130 -7.44 2.19 21.21
CA GLU A 130 -8.63 2.79 20.61
C GLU A 130 -9.90 1.97 20.89
N ILE A 131 -9.79 0.80 21.52
CA ILE A 131 -10.93 0.05 22.06
C ILE A 131 -11.47 0.82 23.27
N PRO A 132 -12.71 1.36 23.23
CA PRO A 132 -13.29 2.02 24.39
C PRO A 132 -13.40 0.99 25.53
N GLU A 133 -13.02 1.43 26.74
CA GLU A 133 -13.01 0.66 28.00
C GLU A 133 -14.37 0.06 28.40
N SER A 134 -15.42 0.24 27.59
CA SER A 134 -16.82 -0.10 27.89
C SER A 134 -17.33 -1.42 27.29
N VAL A 135 -16.45 -2.33 26.82
CA VAL A 135 -16.87 -3.64 26.27
C VAL A 135 -16.63 -4.83 27.22
N GLU A 136 -16.22 -4.59 28.47
CA GLU A 136 -16.12 -5.64 29.51
C GLU A 136 -17.36 -5.75 30.43
N ASP A 137 -18.50 -5.17 30.07
CA ASP A 137 -19.69 -5.21 30.93
C ASP A 137 -20.97 -5.58 30.19
N PHE A 138 -20.95 -6.67 29.40
CA PHE A 138 -22.17 -7.42 29.08
C PHE A 138 -21.92 -8.93 28.97
N ASN A 139 -22.01 -9.56 30.15
CA ASN A 139 -22.36 -10.95 30.47
C ASN A 139 -21.27 -12.03 30.41
#